data_AF-A0AAW0QMP8-F1
#
_entry.id   AF-A0AAW0QMP8-F1
#
_cell.length_a   1.000
_cell.length_b   1.000
_cell.length_c   1.000
_cell.angle_alpha   90.00
_cell.angle_beta   90.00
_cell.angle_gamma   90.00
#
_symmetry.space_group_name_H-M   'P 1'
#
loop_
_entity.id
_entity.type
_entity.pdbx_description
1 polymer ?
#
loop_
_entity_poly.entity_id
_entity_poly.type
_entity_poly.pdbx_seq_one_letter_code
_entity_poly.pdbx_strand_id
1 'polypeptide(L)'
;MLPFDYIEWLLEHGADPLQPIQTQAIGNGQSSDTDVAERTCAHAVTFAIGATIRLQRWDTEEAGIEYVKGAKALNRRFLHLGLADACTCACSIEGCTLQVYQLKGLLDFRYADSNCLADPAHLSSSVTAYYEHFAATLSPGGHRDTIRFLTFSALGATHTCCFFNLMGCHYKVSPEDIEDVQDEEEAVLERLEQLVLYFEAELFALLKQWPDSPERLAEFWPGCWLPKMQEVLAELNGSDLSKEVKAGAEEAGVVWQESNSSPRVEEIDVYDERIWEHLMKKLDGIAPRK
;
A
#
# COMPACT_ATOMS: atom_id res chain seq x y z
N MET A 1 -3.00 24.33 12.74
CA MET A 1 -4.06 23.39 12.35
C MET A 1 -3.37 22.19 11.78
N LEU A 2 -3.57 21.02 12.39
CA LEU A 2 -2.95 19.80 11.87
C LEU A 2 -3.52 19.53 10.46
N PRO A 3 -2.75 18.90 9.55
CA PRO A 3 -3.22 18.53 8.21
C PRO A 3 -4.60 17.84 8.23
N PHE A 4 -4.88 17.00 9.23
CA PHE A 4 -6.16 16.29 9.36
C PHE A 4 -7.31 17.16 9.85
N ASP A 5 -7.06 18.11 10.77
CA ASP A 5 -8.08 19.08 11.21
C ASP A 5 -8.60 19.90 10.03
N TYR A 6 -7.71 20.23 9.09
CA TYR A 6 -8.09 20.97 7.91
C TYR A 6 -8.92 20.15 6.94
N ILE A 7 -8.58 18.87 6.76
CA ILE A 7 -9.39 17.95 5.95
C ILE A 7 -10.79 17.80 6.56
N GLU A 8 -10.90 17.62 7.89
CA GLU A 8 -12.21 17.60 8.55
C GLU A 8 -12.96 18.91 8.35
N TRP A 9 -12.30 20.07 8.51
CA TRP A 9 -12.91 21.38 8.24
C TRP A 9 -13.45 21.47 6.81
N LEU A 10 -12.68 21.05 5.80
CA LEU A 10 -13.13 21.06 4.41
C LEU A 10 -14.39 20.20 4.22
N LEU A 11 -14.41 19.01 4.81
CA LEU A 11 -15.55 18.10 4.73
C LEU A 11 -16.78 18.66 5.45
N GLU A 12 -16.61 19.35 6.58
CA GLU A 12 -17.68 20.07 7.29
C GLU A 12 -18.23 21.25 6.49
N HIS A 13 -17.41 21.81 5.58
CA HIS A 13 -17.76 22.95 4.73
C HIS A 13 -18.16 22.54 3.30
N GLY A 14 -18.48 21.25 3.10
CA GLY A 14 -19.10 20.76 1.87
C GLY A 14 -18.13 20.25 0.80
N ALA A 15 -16.85 20.06 1.12
CA ALA A 15 -15.96 19.33 0.23
C ALA A 15 -16.46 17.88 0.07
N ASP A 16 -16.57 17.42 -1.17
CA ASP A 16 -17.03 16.07 -1.49
C ASP A 16 -15.83 15.11 -1.62
N PRO A 17 -15.65 14.15 -0.71
CA PRO A 17 -14.57 13.18 -0.80
C PRO A 17 -14.73 12.19 -1.96
N LEU A 18 -15.94 12.08 -2.53
CA LEU A 18 -16.24 11.25 -3.70
C LEU A 18 -15.93 11.96 -5.01
N GLN A 19 -15.61 13.26 -4.96
CA GLN A 19 -15.28 14.03 -6.15
C GLN A 19 -14.08 13.38 -6.87
N PRO A 20 -14.21 13.07 -8.18
CA PRO A 20 -13.09 12.55 -8.97
C PRO A 20 -11.94 13.56 -9.02
N ILE A 21 -10.72 13.07 -8.87
CA ILE A 21 -9.53 13.90 -9.03
C ILE A 21 -9.28 14.07 -10.52
N GLN A 22 -9.33 15.30 -11.01
CA GLN A 22 -8.93 15.59 -12.38
C GLN A 22 -7.42 15.43 -12.53
N THR A 23 -7.02 14.42 -13.28
CA THR A 23 -5.61 14.14 -13.56
C THR A 23 -5.27 14.62 -14.96
N GLN A 24 -4.27 15.49 -15.10
CA GLN A 24 -3.72 15.78 -16.42
C GLN A 24 -2.78 14.63 -16.78
N ALA A 25 -3.12 13.86 -17.81
CA ALA A 25 -2.21 12.86 -18.35
C ALA A 25 -0.95 13.57 -18.87
N ILE A 26 0.18 13.37 -18.20
CA ILE A 26 1.49 13.79 -18.71
C ILE A 26 1.93 12.72 -19.71
N GLY A 27 1.29 12.71 -20.88
CA GLY A 27 1.63 11.85 -21.99
C GLY A 27 2.06 12.68 -23.19
N ASN A 28 3.19 12.32 -23.80
CA ASN A 28 3.66 12.89 -25.06
C ASN A 28 2.65 12.56 -26.17
N GLY A 29 1.65 13.42 -26.34
CA GLY A 29 0.82 13.54 -27.54
C GLY A 29 0.38 12.23 -28.20
N GLN A 30 -0.58 11.52 -27.61
CA GLN A 30 -1.65 10.78 -28.28
C GLN A 30 -2.41 9.95 -27.23
N SER A 31 -3.56 10.46 -26.79
CA SER A 31 -4.74 9.68 -26.44
C SER A 31 -5.76 10.65 -25.85
N SER A 32 -6.69 11.07 -26.70
CA SER A 32 -7.97 11.63 -26.31
C SER A 32 -8.95 10.47 -26.18
N ASP A 33 -8.86 9.73 -25.08
CA ASP A 33 -10.00 8.96 -24.59
C ASP A 33 -10.05 9.09 -23.07
N THR A 34 -11.01 9.89 -22.65
CA THR A 34 -11.37 10.22 -21.27
C THR A 34 -12.02 9.02 -20.60
N ASP A 35 -11.22 8.02 -20.28
CA ASP A 35 -11.60 6.99 -19.31
C ASP A 35 -10.61 7.05 -18.16
N VAL A 36 -10.73 8.17 -17.42
CA VAL A 36 -9.92 8.46 -16.24
C VAL A 36 -10.43 7.54 -15.15
N ALA A 37 -9.66 6.50 -14.84
CA ALA A 37 -9.90 5.61 -13.70
C ALA A 37 -10.34 6.43 -12.49
N GLU A 38 -11.55 6.17 -11.98
CA GLU A 38 -12.33 7.04 -11.09
C GLU A 38 -11.71 7.13 -9.67
N ARG A 39 -10.50 7.66 -9.55
CA ARG A 39 -9.89 8.00 -8.28
C ARG A 39 -10.59 9.24 -7.73
N THR A 40 -10.99 9.16 -6.48
CA THR A 40 -11.66 10.24 -5.77
C THR A 40 -10.72 10.96 -4.82
N CYS A 41 -11.12 12.13 -4.31
CA CYS A 41 -10.42 12.83 -3.24
C CYS A 41 -10.13 11.93 -2.04
N ALA A 42 -11.03 10.98 -1.71
CA ALA A 42 -10.82 10.00 -0.65
C ALA A 42 -9.55 9.16 -0.85
N HIS A 43 -9.25 8.73 -2.08
CA HIS A 43 -8.05 7.95 -2.37
C HIS A 43 -6.76 8.75 -2.11
N ALA A 44 -6.73 10.03 -2.50
CA ALA A 44 -5.60 10.90 -2.23
C ALA A 44 -5.44 11.18 -0.73
N VAL A 45 -6.55 11.37 -0.02
CA VAL A 45 -6.53 11.58 1.44
C VAL A 45 -6.03 10.34 2.16
N THR A 46 -6.53 9.14 1.85
CA THR A 46 -6.07 7.92 2.55
C THR A 46 -4.61 7.60 2.25
N PHE A 47 -4.14 7.84 1.02
CA PHE A 47 -2.71 7.80 0.70
C PHE A 47 -1.90 8.77 1.58
N ALA A 48 -2.34 10.03 1.68
CA ALA A 48 -1.67 11.04 2.49
C ALA A 48 -1.67 10.68 3.99
N ILE A 49 -2.75 10.08 4.50
CA ILE A 49 -2.78 9.55 5.87
C ILE A 49 -1.68 8.49 6.04
N GLY A 50 -1.60 7.51 5.14
CA GLY A 50 -0.56 6.48 5.18
C GLY A 50 0.86 7.04 5.15
N ALA A 51 1.11 7.99 4.24
CA ALA A 51 2.40 8.66 4.13
C ALA A 51 2.75 9.48 5.38
N THR A 52 1.76 10.13 6.00
CA THR A 52 1.95 10.88 7.25
C THR A 52 2.25 9.94 8.40
N ILE A 53 1.52 8.82 8.48
CA ILE A 53 1.74 7.75 9.43
C ILE A 53 3.22 7.36 9.34
N ARG A 54 3.71 6.89 8.19
CA ARG A 54 5.12 6.49 8.00
C ARG A 54 6.16 7.47 8.56
N LEU A 55 5.94 8.77 8.39
CA LEU A 55 6.92 9.82 8.70
C LEU A 55 6.95 10.25 10.18
N GLN A 56 5.93 9.91 10.96
CA GLN A 56 5.80 10.40 12.34
C GLN A 56 6.22 9.32 13.35
N ARG A 57 7.06 9.69 14.33
CA ARG A 57 7.32 8.85 15.52
C ARG A 57 6.21 9.11 16.52
N TRP A 58 5.32 8.14 16.74
CA TRP A 58 4.06 8.33 17.46
C TRP A 58 4.16 8.31 18.98
N ASP A 59 5.33 7.99 19.52
CA ASP A 59 5.34 7.24 20.77
C ASP A 59 5.38 8.13 22.02
N THR A 60 5.63 9.44 21.92
CA THR A 60 5.87 10.25 23.13
C THR A 60 5.45 11.72 23.12
N GLU A 61 5.11 12.32 21.98
CA GLU A 61 4.80 13.76 21.92
C GLU A 61 3.29 14.02 21.76
N GLU A 62 2.77 15.04 22.45
CA GLU A 62 1.36 15.47 22.40
C GLU A 62 0.88 15.70 20.96
N ALA A 63 1.77 16.22 20.10
CA ALA A 63 1.51 16.37 18.68
C ALA A 63 1.23 15.03 17.98
N GLY A 64 2.01 13.98 18.29
CA GLY A 64 1.81 12.62 17.75
C GLY A 64 0.45 12.03 18.14
N ILE A 65 0.01 12.27 19.37
CA ILE A 65 -1.31 11.82 19.86
C ILE A 65 -2.46 12.46 19.06
N GLU A 66 -2.43 13.78 18.88
CA GLU A 66 -3.48 14.47 18.12
C GLU A 66 -3.44 14.11 16.63
N TYR A 67 -2.25 13.86 16.06
CA TYR A 67 -2.12 13.30 14.70
C TYR A 67 -2.80 11.94 14.56
N VAL A 68 -2.51 10.99 15.46
CA VAL A 68 -3.11 9.65 15.43
C VAL A 68 -4.64 9.74 15.58
N LYS A 69 -5.12 10.63 16.44
CA LYS A 69 -6.55 10.86 16.65
C LYS A 69 -7.23 11.41 15.38
N GLY A 70 -6.63 12.40 14.71
CA GLY A 70 -7.13 12.93 13.43
C GLY A 70 -7.14 11.88 12.33
N ALA A 71 -6.07 11.10 12.19
CA ALA A 71 -6.00 9.99 11.25
C ALA A 71 -7.08 8.93 11.52
N LYS A 72 -7.32 8.58 12.79
CA LYS A 72 -8.40 7.64 13.18
C LYS A 72 -9.78 8.17 12.81
N ALA A 73 -10.05 9.46 13.01
CA ALA A 73 -11.32 10.08 12.66
C ALA A 73 -11.57 9.98 11.15
N LEU A 74 -10.58 10.36 10.33
CA LEU A 74 -10.66 10.25 8.87
C LEU A 74 -10.77 8.80 8.40
N ASN A 75 -10.02 7.86 8.98
CA ASN A 75 -10.13 6.44 8.64
C ASN A 75 -11.55 5.90 8.86
N ARG A 76 -12.17 6.22 10.02
CA ARG A 76 -13.56 5.84 10.30
C ARG A 76 -14.56 6.44 9.31
N ARG A 77 -14.23 7.59 8.73
CA ARG A 77 -15.08 8.24 7.73
C ARG A 77 -14.91 7.63 6.34
N PHE A 78 -13.68 7.24 5.99
CA PHE A 78 -13.35 6.85 4.62
C PHE A 78 -13.29 5.34 4.39
N LEU A 79 -12.64 4.56 5.25
CA LEU A 79 -12.35 3.13 4.98
C LEU A 79 -13.59 2.24 4.89
N HIS A 80 -14.76 2.75 5.32
CA HIS A 80 -16.05 2.06 5.21
C HIS A 80 -16.86 2.46 3.98
N LEU A 81 -16.38 3.38 3.14
CA LEU A 81 -17.11 3.83 1.94
C LEU A 81 -17.14 2.78 0.82
N GLY A 82 -16.31 1.73 0.90
CA GLY A 82 -16.25 0.68 -0.11
C GLY A 82 -15.80 1.18 -1.49
N LEU A 83 -15.00 2.25 -1.53
CA LEU A 83 -14.47 2.78 -2.78
C LEU A 83 -13.22 2.02 -3.21
N ALA A 84 -13.16 1.74 -4.50
CA ALA A 84 -12.00 1.24 -5.21
C ALA A 84 -11.87 1.99 -6.55
N ASP A 85 -10.65 2.10 -7.06
CA ASP A 85 -10.40 2.62 -8.41
C ASP A 85 -10.57 1.53 -9.48
N ALA A 86 -10.47 1.90 -10.76
CA ALA A 86 -10.58 0.94 -11.87
C ALA A 86 -9.28 0.13 -12.14
N CYS A 87 -8.42 -0.02 -11.14
CA CYS A 87 -7.19 -0.81 -11.25
C CYS A 87 -7.51 -2.31 -11.41
N THR A 88 -6.76 -3.02 -12.25
CA THR A 88 -6.92 -4.47 -12.47
C THR A 88 -5.71 -5.29 -12.02
N CYS A 89 -4.75 -4.67 -11.32
CA CYS A 89 -3.61 -5.39 -10.76
C CYS A 89 -4.07 -6.40 -9.71
N ALA A 90 -3.50 -7.61 -9.74
CA ALA A 90 -3.78 -8.67 -8.77
C ALA A 90 -3.42 -8.31 -7.31
N CYS A 91 -2.76 -7.16 -7.08
CA CYS A 91 -2.55 -6.55 -5.76
C CYS A 91 -3.87 -6.32 -4.99
N SER A 92 -5.00 -6.20 -5.69
CA SER A 92 -6.34 -6.11 -5.13
C SER A 92 -7.39 -6.70 -6.09
N ILE A 93 -8.50 -7.22 -5.57
CA ILE A 93 -9.51 -7.95 -6.38
C ILE A 93 -10.45 -6.98 -7.10
N GLU A 94 -10.89 -5.92 -6.43
CA GLU A 94 -11.93 -5.01 -6.92
C GLU A 94 -11.35 -3.64 -7.35
N GLY A 95 -10.04 -3.61 -7.61
CA GLY A 95 -9.27 -2.38 -7.77
C GLY A 95 -8.70 -1.87 -6.46
N CYS A 96 -7.82 -0.87 -6.53
CA CYS A 96 -7.10 -0.39 -5.34
C CYS A 96 -8.06 0.36 -4.43
N THR A 97 -8.45 -0.29 -3.34
CA THR A 97 -9.33 0.28 -2.32
C THR A 97 -8.65 1.43 -1.56
N LEU A 98 -9.45 2.18 -0.79
CA LEU A 98 -8.92 3.21 0.10
C LEU A 98 -7.89 2.68 1.10
N GLN A 99 -8.05 1.44 1.57
CA GLN A 99 -7.07 0.78 2.44
C GLN A 99 -5.77 0.50 1.69
N VAL A 100 -5.85 0.02 0.44
CA VAL A 100 -4.66 -0.19 -0.40
C VAL A 100 -3.94 1.13 -0.66
N TYR A 101 -4.65 2.23 -0.93
CA TYR A 101 -4.02 3.56 -1.07
C TYR A 101 -3.32 4.01 0.21
N GLN A 102 -3.91 3.76 1.38
CA GLN A 102 -3.26 4.04 2.65
C GLN A 102 -1.98 3.22 2.82
N LEU A 103 -2.00 1.93 2.50
CA LEU A 103 -0.82 1.07 2.56
C LEU A 103 0.28 1.53 1.59
N LYS A 104 -0.08 1.95 0.37
CA LYS A 104 0.86 2.54 -0.59
C LYS A 104 1.56 3.78 -0.02
N GLY A 105 0.83 4.62 0.71
CA GLY A 105 1.41 5.76 1.41
C GLY A 105 2.32 5.33 2.57
N LEU A 106 1.85 4.36 3.38
CA LEU A 106 2.55 3.83 4.55
C LEU A 106 3.92 3.21 4.20
N LEU A 107 4.00 2.53 3.06
CA LEU A 107 5.18 1.76 2.66
C LEU A 107 6.05 2.51 1.64
N ASP A 108 5.81 3.81 1.46
CA ASP A 108 6.47 4.68 0.49
C ASP A 108 6.60 4.05 -0.92
N PHE A 109 5.47 3.60 -1.45
CA PHE A 109 5.36 2.98 -2.78
C PHE A 109 5.85 3.90 -3.93
N ARG A 110 6.24 5.15 -3.63
CA ARG A 110 6.75 6.15 -4.57
C ARG A 110 8.21 5.98 -4.95
N TYR A 111 9.00 5.43 -4.03
CA TYR A 111 10.46 5.39 -4.13
C TYR A 111 11.05 4.08 -3.66
N ALA A 112 10.20 3.08 -3.39
CA ALA A 112 10.69 1.75 -3.14
C ALA A 112 11.49 1.32 -4.38
N ASP A 113 12.81 1.35 -4.24
CA ASP A 113 13.63 0.33 -4.87
C ASP A 113 12.90 -0.99 -4.59
N SER A 114 12.58 -1.73 -5.65
CA SER A 114 11.76 -2.96 -5.63
C SER A 114 12.10 -3.90 -4.47
N ASN A 115 13.35 -3.85 -4.01
CA ASN A 115 13.91 -4.59 -2.89
C ASN A 115 13.27 -4.29 -1.51
N CYS A 116 12.85 -3.07 -1.19
CA CYS A 116 12.32 -2.74 0.14
C CYS A 116 10.88 -3.24 0.34
N LEU A 117 10.06 -3.25 -0.72
CA LEU A 117 8.71 -3.82 -0.69
C LEU A 117 8.73 -5.35 -0.77
N ALA A 118 9.86 -5.94 -1.14
CA ALA A 118 10.07 -7.38 -1.14
C ALA A 118 10.58 -7.92 0.21
N ASP A 119 11.04 -7.08 1.15
CA ASP A 119 11.49 -7.52 2.48
C ASP A 119 10.31 -7.75 3.44
N PRO A 120 9.97 -9.01 3.79
CA PRO A 120 8.86 -9.28 4.69
C PRO A 120 9.10 -8.72 6.10
N ALA A 121 10.34 -8.63 6.56
CA ALA A 121 10.62 -8.12 7.91
C ALA A 121 10.26 -6.64 8.03
N HIS A 122 10.63 -5.85 7.03
CA HIS A 122 10.23 -4.45 6.93
C HIS A 122 8.71 -4.29 6.85
N LEU A 123 8.05 -5.01 5.93
CA LEU A 123 6.60 -4.97 5.76
C LEU A 123 5.86 -5.35 7.06
N SER A 124 6.28 -6.44 7.71
CA SER A 124 5.70 -6.90 8.97
C SER A 124 5.84 -5.82 10.04
N SER A 125 7.03 -5.23 10.20
CA SER A 125 7.26 -4.19 11.21
C SER A 125 6.37 -2.97 10.99
N SER A 126 6.33 -2.44 9.76
CA SER A 126 5.52 -1.28 9.40
C SER A 126 4.03 -1.50 9.63
N VAL A 127 3.51 -2.68 9.28
CA VAL A 127 2.08 -2.97 9.43
C VAL A 127 1.72 -3.38 10.87
N THR A 128 2.65 -3.95 11.63
CA THR A 128 2.47 -4.17 13.08
C THR A 128 2.18 -2.85 13.78
N ALA A 129 3.06 -1.85 13.61
CA ALA A 129 2.89 -0.53 14.21
C ALA A 129 1.58 0.15 13.74
N TYR A 130 1.22 -0.02 12.46
CA TYR A 130 -0.06 0.46 11.96
C TYR A 130 -1.25 -0.22 12.66
N TYR A 131 -1.24 -1.54 12.83
CA TYR A 131 -2.34 -2.27 13.45
C TYR A 131 -2.49 -1.96 14.95
N GLU A 132 -1.39 -1.78 15.69
CA GLU A 132 -1.42 -1.39 17.11
C GLU A 132 -2.25 -0.12 17.34
N HIS A 133 -2.19 0.82 16.40
CA HIS A 133 -2.95 2.05 16.50
C HIS A 133 -4.29 2.00 15.77
N PHE A 134 -4.35 1.43 14.58
CA PHE A 134 -5.45 1.65 13.62
C PHE A 134 -6.33 0.42 13.36
N ALA A 135 -6.05 -0.76 13.92
CA ALA A 135 -6.83 -1.97 13.65
C ALA A 135 -8.34 -1.78 13.88
N ALA A 136 -8.73 -1.06 14.93
CA ALA A 136 -10.14 -0.77 15.24
C ALA A 136 -10.85 0.16 14.23
N THR A 137 -10.10 0.79 13.31
CA THR A 137 -10.65 1.66 12.25
C THR A 137 -10.76 0.96 10.91
N LEU A 138 -10.30 -0.29 10.81
CA LEU A 138 -10.36 -1.06 9.58
C LEU A 138 -11.75 -1.68 9.40
N SER A 139 -12.20 -1.74 8.16
CA SER A 139 -13.34 -2.58 7.79
C SER A 139 -12.89 -4.05 7.71
N PRO A 140 -13.82 -5.03 7.78
CA PRO A 140 -13.48 -6.44 7.53
C PRO A 140 -12.78 -6.65 6.18
N GLY A 141 -13.19 -5.90 5.14
CA GLY A 141 -12.52 -5.89 3.84
C GLY A 141 -11.10 -5.32 3.91
N GLY A 142 -10.85 -4.31 4.76
CA GLY A 142 -9.53 -3.72 4.92
C GLY A 142 -8.47 -4.68 5.47
N HIS A 143 -8.84 -5.66 6.30
CA HIS A 143 -7.93 -6.72 6.73
C HIS A 143 -7.49 -7.60 5.56
N ARG A 144 -8.46 -8.03 4.76
CA ARG A 144 -8.24 -8.82 3.54
C ARG A 144 -7.37 -8.09 2.53
N ASP A 145 -7.68 -6.82 2.27
CA ASP A 145 -6.89 -5.96 1.39
C ASP A 145 -5.45 -5.84 1.87
N THR A 146 -5.24 -5.72 3.19
CA THR A 146 -3.90 -5.65 3.79
C THR A 146 -3.12 -6.93 3.56
N ILE A 147 -3.71 -8.10 3.87
CA ILE A 147 -3.09 -9.41 3.66
C ILE A 147 -2.68 -9.56 2.20
N ARG A 148 -3.61 -9.30 1.27
CA ARG A 148 -3.36 -9.48 -0.16
C ARG A 148 -2.27 -8.55 -0.67
N PHE A 149 -2.36 -7.26 -0.35
CA PHE A 149 -1.39 -6.25 -0.81
C PHE A 149 0.02 -6.54 -0.30
N LEU A 150 0.18 -6.88 0.99
CA LEU A 150 1.49 -7.19 1.55
C LEU A 150 2.05 -8.50 1.00
N THR A 151 1.22 -9.54 0.89
CA THR A 151 1.66 -10.83 0.37
C THR A 151 2.08 -10.72 -1.09
N PHE A 152 1.32 -9.98 -1.91
CA PHE A 152 1.67 -9.66 -3.29
C PHE A 152 3.04 -8.96 -3.36
N SER A 153 3.23 -7.92 -2.53
CA SER A 153 4.47 -7.15 -2.51
C SER A 153 5.67 -7.98 -2.04
N ALA A 154 5.50 -8.78 -1.00
CA ALA A 154 6.53 -9.65 -0.44
C ALA A 154 6.95 -10.78 -1.40
N LEU A 155 6.04 -11.26 -2.26
CA LEU A 155 6.37 -12.22 -3.31
C LEU A 155 7.19 -11.59 -4.46
N GLY A 156 7.37 -10.27 -4.45
CA GLY A 156 8.08 -9.56 -5.52
C GLY A 156 7.29 -9.49 -6.83
N ALA A 157 5.98 -9.74 -6.80
CA ALA A 157 5.12 -9.67 -7.98
C ALA A 157 5.05 -8.23 -8.52
N THR A 158 4.89 -8.10 -9.83
CA THR A 158 4.96 -6.81 -10.51
C THR A 158 3.65 -6.05 -10.32
N HIS A 159 3.71 -4.95 -9.57
CA HIS A 159 2.56 -4.06 -9.44
C HIS A 159 2.30 -3.33 -10.77
N THR A 160 1.21 -3.69 -11.43
CA THR A 160 0.62 -2.88 -12.52
C THR A 160 -0.38 -1.84 -11.99
N CYS A 161 -0.45 -1.71 -10.65
CA CYS A 161 -1.42 -0.82 -10.02
C CYS A 161 -1.12 0.63 -10.39
N CYS A 162 -2.18 1.40 -10.53
CA CYS A 162 -2.15 2.84 -10.71
C CYS A 162 -1.25 3.53 -9.67
N PHE A 163 -0.18 4.19 -10.11
CA PHE A 163 0.65 5.02 -9.24
C PHE A 163 -0.01 6.39 -9.04
N PHE A 164 -0.04 6.88 -7.80
CA PHE A 164 -0.47 8.23 -7.47
C PHE A 164 0.76 9.07 -7.14
N ASN A 165 1.24 9.82 -8.12
CA ASN A 165 2.09 10.94 -7.80
C ASN A 165 1.18 12.10 -7.37
N LEU A 166 1.37 12.63 -6.15
CA LEU A 166 0.61 13.80 -5.65
C LEU A 166 0.79 15.04 -6.56
N MET A 167 1.79 15.04 -7.45
CA MET A 167 1.96 16.02 -8.53
C MET A 167 1.03 15.82 -9.74
N GLY A 168 0.17 14.80 -9.76
CA GLY A 168 -0.76 14.51 -10.85
C GLY A 168 -0.13 13.80 -12.05
N CYS A 169 1.08 13.23 -11.89
CA CYS A 169 1.68 12.37 -12.91
C CYS A 169 1.10 10.95 -12.76
N HIS A 170 0.51 10.43 -13.83
CA HIS A 170 -0.05 9.08 -13.87
C HIS A 170 0.70 8.26 -14.90
N TYR A 171 1.24 7.14 -14.46
CA TYR A 171 1.61 6.05 -15.36
C TYR A 171 0.42 5.09 -15.41
N LYS A 172 -0.17 4.94 -16.59
CA LYS A 172 -1.20 3.93 -16.86
C LYS A 172 -0.50 2.82 -17.63
N VAL A 173 -0.47 1.64 -17.03
CA VAL A 173 -0.07 0.41 -17.72
C VAL A 173 -1.21 0.04 -18.68
N SER A 174 -0.89 -0.31 -19.92
CA SER A 174 -1.94 -0.69 -20.89
C SER A 174 -2.57 -2.02 -20.47
N PRO A 175 -3.83 -2.30 -20.84
CA PRO A 175 -4.44 -3.61 -20.54
C PRO A 175 -3.64 -4.78 -21.10
N GLU A 176 -3.02 -4.62 -22.28
CA GLU A 176 -2.15 -5.63 -22.91
C GLU A 176 -0.91 -5.89 -22.05
N ASP A 177 -0.21 -4.86 -21.61
CA ASP A 177 0.96 -5.02 -20.70
C ASP A 177 0.54 -5.65 -19.35
N ILE A 178 -0.69 -5.40 -18.88
CA ILE A 178 -1.20 -6.01 -17.65
C ILE A 178 -1.41 -7.51 -17.85
N GLU A 179 -2.01 -7.91 -18.97
CA GLU A 179 -2.22 -9.32 -19.33
C GLU A 179 -0.88 -10.04 -19.49
N ASP A 180 0.07 -9.46 -20.22
CA ASP A 180 1.41 -10.02 -20.40
C ASP A 180 2.11 -10.26 -19.05
N VAL A 181 2.08 -9.27 -18.14
CA VAL A 181 2.65 -9.43 -16.79
C VAL A 181 1.93 -10.53 -15.98
N GLN A 182 0.59 -10.62 -16.08
CA GLN A 182 -0.18 -11.62 -15.35
C GLN A 182 0.07 -13.04 -15.87
N ASP A 183 0.21 -13.19 -17.18
CA ASP A 183 0.55 -14.47 -17.82
C ASP A 183 1.98 -14.90 -17.47
N GLU A 184 2.94 -13.97 -17.48
CA GLU A 184 4.33 -14.23 -17.07
C GLU A 184 4.45 -14.63 -15.60
N GLU A 185 3.60 -14.05 -14.74
CA GLU A 185 3.61 -14.27 -13.29
C GLU A 185 2.54 -15.26 -12.79
N GLU A 186 1.89 -16.04 -13.68
CA GLU A 186 0.76 -16.94 -13.35
C GLU A 186 1.04 -17.80 -12.10
N ALA A 187 2.22 -18.44 -12.04
CA ALA A 187 2.61 -19.28 -10.92
C ALA A 187 2.77 -18.51 -9.59
N VAL A 188 3.25 -17.27 -9.65
CA VAL A 188 3.35 -16.39 -8.46
C VAL A 188 1.96 -15.95 -8.01
N LEU A 189 1.05 -15.68 -8.94
CA LEU A 189 -0.33 -15.30 -8.65
C LEU A 189 -1.14 -16.47 -8.07
N GLU A 190 -0.94 -17.70 -8.56
CA GLU A 190 -1.52 -18.90 -7.92
C GLU A 190 -1.03 -19.07 -6.48
N ARG A 191 0.27 -18.84 -6.23
CA ARG A 191 0.86 -18.90 -4.90
C ARG A 191 0.29 -17.81 -3.98
N LEU A 192 0.08 -16.61 -4.52
CA LEU A 192 -0.59 -15.53 -3.80
C LEU A 192 -1.99 -15.96 -3.32
N GLU A 193 -2.82 -16.54 -4.18
CA GLU A 193 -4.18 -16.95 -3.77
C GLU A 193 -4.16 -17.97 -2.64
N GLN A 194 -3.26 -18.94 -2.70
CA GLN A 194 -3.09 -19.94 -1.63
C GLN A 194 -2.70 -19.29 -0.30
N LEU A 195 -1.75 -18.35 -0.33
CA LEU A 195 -1.27 -17.66 0.85
C LEU A 195 -2.31 -16.71 1.43
N VAL A 196 -3.02 -15.97 0.59
CA VAL A 196 -4.11 -15.09 1.01
C VAL A 196 -5.20 -15.90 1.71
N LEU A 197 -5.62 -17.03 1.15
CA LEU A 197 -6.60 -17.93 1.78
C LEU A 197 -6.12 -18.45 3.15
N TYR A 198 -4.85 -18.86 3.23
CA TYR A 198 -4.24 -19.31 4.48
C TYR A 198 -4.24 -18.19 5.54
N PHE A 199 -3.75 -17.01 5.18
CA PHE A 199 -3.63 -15.87 6.09
C PHE A 199 -4.99 -15.31 6.52
N GLU A 200 -5.96 -15.27 5.61
CA GLU A 200 -7.33 -14.89 5.97
C GLU A 200 -7.89 -15.84 7.02
N ALA A 201 -7.74 -17.16 6.84
CA ALA A 201 -8.23 -18.14 7.80
C ALA A 201 -7.61 -17.96 9.20
N GLU A 202 -6.30 -17.74 9.27
CA GLU A 202 -5.57 -17.50 10.51
C GLU A 202 -5.99 -16.18 11.17
N LEU A 203 -6.07 -15.08 10.42
CA LEU A 203 -6.49 -13.78 10.96
C LEU A 203 -7.95 -13.82 11.44
N PHE A 204 -8.85 -14.49 10.70
CA PHE A 204 -10.24 -14.67 11.12
C PHE A 204 -10.37 -15.53 12.40
N ALA A 205 -9.47 -16.50 12.61
CA ALA A 205 -9.43 -17.26 13.86
C ALA A 205 -9.05 -16.34 15.04
N LEU A 206 -8.08 -15.44 14.86
CA LEU A 206 -7.70 -14.45 15.88
C LEU A 206 -8.83 -13.44 16.16
N LEU A 207 -9.51 -12.94 15.11
CA LEU A 207 -10.67 -12.06 15.25
C LEU A 207 -11.80 -12.70 16.07
N LYS A 208 -12.03 -14.01 15.91
CA LYS A 208 -13.02 -14.76 16.71
C LYS A 208 -12.56 -14.97 18.15
N GLN A 209 -11.25 -15.13 18.36
CA GLN A 209 -10.67 -15.34 19.69
C GLN A 209 -10.70 -14.05 20.51
N TRP A 210 -10.45 -12.90 19.87
CA TRP A 210 -10.33 -11.59 20.51
C TRP A 210 -11.23 -10.53 19.85
N PRO A 211 -12.56 -10.69 19.93
CA PRO A 211 -13.49 -9.76 19.26
C PRO A 211 -13.41 -8.33 19.78
N ASP A 212 -13.02 -8.15 21.05
CA ASP A 212 -12.98 -6.84 21.73
C ASP A 212 -11.55 -6.26 21.82
N SER A 213 -10.56 -6.89 21.19
CA SER A 213 -9.15 -6.45 21.26
C SER A 213 -8.50 -6.42 19.87
N PRO A 214 -8.99 -5.57 18.96
CA PRO A 214 -8.47 -5.49 17.58
C PRO A 214 -6.99 -5.10 17.52
N GLU A 215 -6.45 -4.41 18.53
CA GLU A 215 -5.01 -4.13 18.65
C GLU A 215 -4.15 -5.40 18.70
N ARG A 216 -4.70 -6.51 19.21
CA ARG A 216 -4.01 -7.81 19.24
C ARG A 216 -3.87 -8.44 17.86
N LEU A 217 -4.59 -7.92 16.85
CA LEU A 217 -4.36 -8.29 15.46
C LEU A 217 -2.98 -7.81 14.97
N ALA A 218 -2.32 -6.89 15.67
CA ALA A 218 -0.92 -6.56 15.39
C ALA A 218 -0.01 -7.78 15.61
N GLU A 219 -0.33 -8.68 16.56
CA GLU A 219 0.44 -9.90 16.85
C GLU A 219 0.45 -10.88 15.66
N PHE A 220 -0.53 -10.78 14.75
CA PHE A 220 -0.62 -11.63 13.55
C PHE A 220 0.59 -11.47 12.63
N TRP A 221 1.06 -10.23 12.44
CA TRP A 221 2.11 -9.94 11.48
C TRP A 221 3.45 -10.59 11.83
N PRO A 222 4.04 -10.36 13.02
CA PRO A 222 5.28 -11.02 13.41
C PRO A 222 5.07 -12.47 13.84
N GLY A 223 3.86 -12.85 14.28
CA GLY A 223 3.57 -14.18 14.83
C GLY A 223 3.15 -15.23 13.80
N CYS A 224 2.56 -14.82 12.66
CA CYS A 224 2.03 -15.73 11.65
C CYS A 224 2.49 -15.35 10.24
N TRP A 225 2.24 -14.11 9.81
CA TRP A 225 2.52 -13.70 8.42
C TRP A 225 4.02 -13.72 8.09
N LEU A 226 4.85 -13.08 8.92
CA LEU A 226 6.29 -12.96 8.69
C LEU A 226 7.00 -14.33 8.64
N PRO A 227 6.87 -15.23 9.64
CA PRO A 227 7.51 -16.54 9.59
C PRO A 227 7.11 -17.33 8.35
N LYS A 228 5.83 -17.26 7.96
CA LYS A 228 5.34 -17.99 6.78
C LYS A 228 5.90 -17.40 5.48
N MET A 229 5.96 -16.09 5.35
CA MET A 229 6.57 -15.46 4.17
C MET A 229 8.07 -15.76 4.07
N GLN A 230 8.79 -15.81 5.19
CA GLN A 230 10.20 -16.21 5.20
C GLN A 230 10.40 -17.66 4.73
N GLU A 231 9.54 -18.60 5.15
CA GLU A 231 9.53 -19.98 4.67
C GLU A 231 9.31 -20.02 3.15
N VAL A 232 8.24 -19.36 2.66
CA VAL A 232 7.90 -19.31 1.23
C VAL A 232 9.04 -18.73 0.39
N LEU A 233 9.63 -17.61 0.83
CA LEU A 233 10.73 -16.99 0.08
C LEU A 233 12.01 -17.82 0.14
N ALA A 234 12.26 -18.57 1.22
CA ALA A 234 13.39 -19.50 1.28
C ALA A 234 13.22 -20.67 0.29
N GLU A 235 12.00 -21.18 0.12
CA GLU A 235 11.63 -22.18 -0.90
C GLU A 235 11.87 -21.62 -2.31
N LEU A 236 11.35 -20.42 -2.61
CA LEU A 236 11.44 -19.78 -3.93
C LEU A 236 12.87 -19.40 -4.31
N ASN A 237 13.68 -18.90 -3.38
CA ASN A 237 15.07 -18.53 -3.63
C ASN A 237 16.00 -19.74 -3.80
N GLY A 238 15.46 -20.96 -3.81
CA GLY A 238 16.23 -22.12 -4.20
C GLY A 238 17.31 -22.52 -3.21
N SER A 239 17.08 -22.25 -1.92
CA SER A 239 17.86 -22.89 -0.85
C SER A 239 17.81 -24.43 -0.96
N ASP A 240 16.81 -24.96 -1.68
CA ASP A 240 16.60 -26.37 -2.00
C ASP A 240 16.74 -26.73 -3.50
N LEU A 241 17.32 -25.85 -4.34
CA LEU A 241 17.61 -26.21 -5.73
C LEU A 241 18.68 -27.29 -5.79
N SER A 242 18.38 -28.39 -6.50
CA SER A 242 19.35 -29.46 -6.71
C SER A 242 20.61 -28.92 -7.39
N LYS A 243 21.75 -29.58 -7.13
CA LYS A 243 23.04 -29.21 -7.76
C LYS A 243 22.96 -29.20 -9.29
N GLU A 244 22.10 -30.05 -9.86
CA GLU A 244 21.89 -30.16 -11.30
C GLU A 244 21.16 -28.94 -11.88
N VAL A 245 20.15 -28.40 -11.18
CA VAL A 245 19.46 -27.18 -11.62
C VAL A 245 20.36 -25.96 -11.51
N LYS A 246 21.16 -25.87 -10.43
CA LYS A 246 22.16 -24.80 -10.29
C LYS A 246 23.21 -24.84 -11.41
N ALA A 247 23.72 -26.03 -11.73
CA ALA A 247 24.68 -26.21 -12.82
C ALA A 247 24.09 -25.84 -14.19
N GLY A 248 22.83 -26.21 -14.46
CA GLY A 248 22.15 -25.84 -15.71
C GLY A 248 21.93 -24.33 -15.85
N ALA A 249 21.58 -23.64 -14.75
CA ALA A 249 21.43 -22.19 -14.74
C ALA A 249 22.79 -21.48 -14.94
N GLU A 250 23.85 -21.97 -14.29
CA GLU A 250 25.22 -21.45 -14.48
C GLU A 250 25.72 -21.66 -15.92
N GLU A 251 25.42 -22.80 -16.54
CA GLU A 251 25.73 -23.07 -17.96
C GLU A 251 24.98 -22.13 -18.91
N ALA A 252 23.76 -21.72 -18.54
CA ALA A 252 23.00 -20.67 -19.22
C ALA A 252 23.51 -19.24 -18.93
N GLY A 253 24.56 -19.08 -18.11
CA GLY A 253 25.19 -17.81 -17.79
C GLY A 253 24.64 -17.07 -16.57
N VAL A 254 23.80 -17.73 -15.76
CA VAL A 254 23.28 -17.15 -14.50
C VAL A 254 24.41 -17.09 -13.47
N VAL A 255 24.66 -15.90 -12.90
CA VAL A 255 25.62 -15.70 -11.82
C VAL A 255 24.86 -15.44 -10.52
N TRP A 256 25.05 -16.30 -9.53
CA TRP A 256 24.44 -16.15 -8.21
C TRP A 256 25.14 -15.04 -7.43
N GLN A 257 24.39 -14.01 -7.02
CA GLN A 257 24.91 -13.00 -6.09
C GLN A 257 24.74 -13.50 -4.65
N GLU A 258 25.84 -13.58 -3.91
CA GLU A 258 25.78 -13.74 -2.46
C GLU A 258 25.20 -12.46 -1.86
N SER A 259 24.14 -12.59 -1.08
CA SER A 259 23.45 -11.51 -0.39
C SER A 259 24.30 -10.93 0.75
N ASN A 260 25.43 -10.29 0.43
CA ASN A 260 26.24 -9.59 1.40
C ASN A 260 25.93 -8.09 1.33
N SER A 261 25.11 -7.67 2.30
CA SER A 261 24.77 -6.30 2.70
C SER A 261 24.19 -5.39 1.62
N SER A 262 22.89 -5.09 1.75
CA SER A 262 22.28 -3.92 1.13
C SER A 262 23.09 -2.67 1.49
N PRO A 263 23.42 -1.78 0.54
CA PRO A 263 23.91 -0.46 0.88
C PRO A 263 22.85 0.24 1.75
N ARG A 264 23.31 0.84 2.85
CA ARG A 264 22.49 1.69 3.70
C ARG A 264 22.13 2.93 2.87
N VAL A 265 20.89 3.00 2.40
CA VAL A 265 20.39 4.20 1.72
C VAL A 265 20.25 5.29 2.80
N GLU A 266 20.94 6.42 2.60
CA GLU A 266 20.74 7.61 3.40
C GLU A 266 19.26 8.01 3.32
N GLU A 267 18.60 8.18 4.47
CA GLU A 267 17.25 8.75 4.55
C GLU A 267 17.26 10.10 3.82
N ILE A 268 16.73 10.13 2.60
CA ILE A 268 16.40 11.40 1.96
C ILE A 268 15.20 11.93 2.76
N ASP A 269 15.44 12.99 3.52
CA ASP A 269 14.39 13.76 4.17
C ASP A 269 13.54 14.45 3.10
N VAL A 270 12.57 13.72 2.55
CA VAL A 270 11.58 14.22 1.58
C VAL A 270 10.38 14.78 2.33
N TYR A 271 10.63 15.71 3.25
CA TYR A 271 9.64 16.73 3.56
C TYR A 271 9.60 17.72 2.40
N ASP A 272 8.97 17.34 1.29
CA ASP A 272 8.59 18.36 0.32
C ASP A 272 7.29 19.01 0.81
N GLU A 273 7.39 20.04 1.67
CA GLU A 273 6.27 20.89 2.09
C GLU A 273 5.39 21.31 0.88
N ARG A 274 6.00 21.40 -0.31
CA ARG A 274 5.32 21.70 -1.58
C ARG A 274 4.23 20.69 -1.95
N ILE A 275 4.34 19.43 -1.53
CA ILE A 275 3.32 18.39 -1.78
C ILE A 275 2.05 18.68 -0.99
N TRP A 276 2.20 18.95 0.31
CA TRP A 276 1.08 19.32 1.15
C TRP A 276 0.47 20.63 0.68
N GLU A 277 1.28 21.66 0.43
CA GLU A 277 0.81 22.94 -0.11
C GLU A 277 0.07 22.76 -1.45
N HIS A 278 0.52 21.87 -2.33
CA HIS A 278 -0.13 21.59 -3.61
C HIS A 278 -1.53 20.96 -3.43
N LEU A 279 -1.64 19.96 -2.55
CA LEU A 279 -2.92 19.33 -2.23
C LEU A 279 -3.86 20.33 -1.56
N MET A 280 -3.36 21.11 -0.60
CA MET A 280 -4.13 22.16 0.06
C MET A 280 -4.60 23.22 -0.94
N LYS A 281 -3.75 23.65 -1.87
CA LYS A 281 -4.14 24.58 -2.93
C LYS A 281 -5.21 24.02 -3.88
N LYS A 282 -5.17 22.74 -4.21
CA LYS A 282 -6.22 22.08 -5.00
C LYS A 282 -7.53 21.99 -4.23
N LEU A 283 -7.47 21.69 -2.94
CA LEU A 283 -8.64 21.63 -2.06
C LEU A 283 -9.25 23.02 -1.82
N ASP A 284 -8.43 24.06 -1.67
CA ASP A 284 -8.88 25.46 -1.54
C ASP A 284 -9.66 25.95 -2.77
N GLY A 285 -9.35 25.40 -3.96
CA GLY A 285 -10.09 25.66 -5.18
C GLY A 285 -11.52 25.09 -5.19
N ILE A 286 -11.80 24.09 -4.35
CA ILE A 286 -13.11 23.44 -4.22
C ILE A 286 -13.94 24.13 -3.13
N ALA A 287 -13.33 24.58 -2.03
CA ALA A 287 -13.98 25.31 -0.95
C ALA A 287 -13.11 26.48 -0.43
N PRO A 288 -13.21 27.69 -1.01
CA PRO A 288 -12.34 28.80 -0.65
C PRO A 288 -12.63 29.29 0.78
N ARG A 289 -11.57 29.51 1.56
CA ARG A 289 -11.65 30.14 2.89
C ARG A 289 -12.25 31.54 2.75
N LYS A 290 -13.26 31.86 3.57
CA LYS A 290 -13.77 33.23 3.75
C LYS A 290 -12.96 33.97 4.80
#